data_AF-A0A3C1S6S6-F1
#
_entry.id   AF-A0A3C1S6S6-F1
#
_cell.length_a   1.000
_cell.length_b   1.000
_cell.length_c   1.000
_cell.angle_alpha   90.00
_cell.angle_beta   90.00
_cell.angle_gamma   90.00
#
_symmetry.space_group_name_H-M   'P 1'
#
loop_
_entity.id
_entity.type
_entity.pdbx_description
1 polymer ?
#
loop_
_entity_poly.entity_id
_entity_poly.type
_entity_poly.pdbx_seq_one_letter_code
_entity_poly.pdbx_strand_id
1 'polypeptide(L)' 'YKKYCEFSKIYLIADNAEYFHAEKVGNRTDEHKKSDTVFLPGYAPNLNLTERFRRFAEKK' A
#
# COMPACT_ATOMS: atom_id res chain seq x y z
N TYR A 1 6.89 19.85 2.52
CA TYR A 1 6.63 18.82 1.50
C TYR A 1 7.86 18.22 0.80
N LYS A 2 9.08 18.78 0.90
CA LYS A 2 10.29 18.21 0.26
C LYS A 2 10.96 17.02 0.97
N LYS A 3 10.59 16.71 2.21
CA LYS A 3 11.33 15.79 3.10
C LYS A 3 11.46 14.35 2.58
N TYR A 4 10.63 13.94 1.61
CA TYR A 4 10.62 12.57 1.09
C TYR A 4 10.96 12.46 -0.41
N CYS A 5 11.26 13.58 -1.10
CA CYS A 5 11.60 13.55 -2.54
C CYS A 5 12.95 12.88 -2.82
N GLU A 6 13.82 12.82 -1.82
CA GLU A 6 15.20 12.33 -1.92
C GLU A 6 15.28 10.79 -1.83
N PHE A 7 14.22 10.12 -1.37
CA PHE A 7 14.21 8.67 -1.30
C PHE A 7 14.13 8.06 -2.70
N SER A 8 14.97 7.05 -2.92
CA SER A 8 15.08 6.34 -4.18
C SER A 8 13.81 5.53 -4.50
N LYS A 9 13.13 5.02 -3.46
CA LYS A 9 12.00 4.11 -3.60
C LYS A 9 10.94 4.32 -2.52
N ILE A 10 9.69 4.15 -2.90
CA ILE A 10 8.48 4.25 -2.08
C ILE A 10 7.79 2.89 -2.17
N TYR A 11 7.54 2.27 -1.02
CA TYR A 11 6.80 1.01 -0.95
C TYR A 11 5.35 1.29 -0.56
N LEU A 12 4.41 0.88 -1.40
CA LEU A 12 2.98 0.93 -1.14
C LEU A 12 2.52 -0.45 -0.68
N ILE A 13 2.15 -0.57 0.61
CA ILE A 13 1.66 -1.83 1.16
C ILE A 13 0.14 -1.86 1.03
N ALA A 14 -0.39 -2.88 0.36
CA ALA A 14 -1.82 -3.04 0.12
C ALA A 14 -2.33 -4.43 0.52
N ASP A 15 -3.63 -4.52 0.83
CA ASP A 15 -4.31 -5.80 1.02
C ASP A 15 -4.36 -6.59 -0.29
N ASN A 16 -4.52 -7.92 -0.23
CA ASN A 16 -4.58 -8.77 -1.42
C ASN A 16 -5.95 -8.78 -2.12
N ALA A 17 -6.64 -7.65 -2.13
CA ALA A 17 -7.95 -7.55 -2.75
C ALA A 17 -7.83 -7.49 -4.28
N GLU A 18 -8.76 -8.14 -4.98
CA GLU A 18 -8.74 -8.30 -6.44
C GLU A 18 -8.62 -6.98 -7.21
N TYR A 19 -9.27 -5.91 -6.71
CA TYR A 19 -9.22 -4.59 -7.36
C TYR A 19 -7.83 -3.93 -7.34
N PHE A 20 -6.93 -4.35 -6.45
CA PHE A 20 -5.54 -3.88 -6.48
C PHE A 20 -4.69 -4.56 -7.56
N HIS A 21 -5.14 -5.71 -8.07
CA HIS A 21 -4.50 -6.42 -9.19
C HIS A 21 -5.04 -5.98 -10.55
N ALA A 22 -5.99 -5.05 -10.58
CA ALA A 22 -6.53 -4.51 -11.82
C ALA A 22 -5.42 -3.87 -12.67
N GLU A 23 -5.51 -4.04 -13.98
CA GLU A 23 -4.51 -3.58 -14.96
C GLU A 23 -4.13 -2.11 -14.78
N LYS A 24 -5.11 -1.25 -14.47
CA LYS A 24 -4.89 0.19 -14.22
C LYS A 24 -3.95 0.46 -13.04
N VAL A 25 -3.96 -0.38 -12.01
CA VAL A 25 -3.09 -0.25 -10.83
C VAL A 25 -1.70 -0.81 -11.14
N GLY A 26 -1.63 -1.92 -11.87
CA GLY A 26 -0.39 -2.49 -12.40
C GLY A 26 0.37 -1.49 -13.29
N ASN A 27 -0.29 -0.97 -14.33
CA ASN A 27 0.30 -0.05 -15.30
C ASN A 27 0.83 1.24 -14.65
N ARG A 28 0.16 1.74 -13.61
CA ARG A 28 0.61 2.93 -12.85
C ARG A 28 1.93 2.69 -12.12
N THR A 29 2.19 1.46 -11.70
CA THR A 29 3.45 1.09 -11.04
C THR A 29 4.61 1.19 -12.05
N ASP A 30 4.40 0.79 -13.30
CA ASP A 30 5.36 0.93 -14.40
C ASP A 30 5.65 2.39 -14.75
N GLU A 31 4.64 3.25 -14.78
CA GLU A 31 4.79 4.69 -15.08
C GLU A 31 5.59 5.43 -14.00
N HIS A 32 5.48 4.99 -12.74
CA HIS A 32 6.17 5.59 -11.62
C HIS A 32 7.21 4.64 -11.01
N LYS A 33 8.36 4.52 -11.68
CA LYS A 33 9.51 3.65 -11.30
C LYS A 33 10.03 3.80 -9.86
N LYS A 34 9.68 4.89 -9.15
CA LYS A 34 10.02 5.09 -7.74
C LYS A 34 9.06 4.37 -6.78
N SER A 35 7.94 3.86 -7.25
CA SER A 35 6.87 3.26 -6.44
C SER A 35 6.78 1.78 -6.70
N ASP A 36 6.74 1.00 -5.63
CA ASP A 36 6.68 -0.46 -5.67
C ASP A 36 5.54 -0.92 -4.77
N THR A 37 4.62 -1.68 -5.32
CA THR A 37 3.43 -2.13 -4.59
C THR A 37 3.67 -3.53 -4.04
N VAL A 38 3.55 -3.67 -2.73
CA VAL A 38 3.71 -4.93 -2.01
C VAL A 38 2.35 -5.38 -1.49
N PHE A 39 1.89 -6.53 -1.98
CA PHE A 39 0.65 -7.14 -1.53
C PHE A 39 0.88 -8.01 -0.30
N LEU A 40 0.04 -7.82 0.71
CA LEU A 40 0.01 -8.67 1.90
C LEU A 40 -0.50 -10.08 1.52
N PRO A 41 -0.16 -11.12 2.30
CA PRO A 41 -0.80 -12.42 2.14
C PRO A 41 -2.31 -12.33 2.38
N GLY A 42 -3.08 -13.18 1.70
CA GLY A 42 -4.54 -13.22 1.85
C GLY A 42 -4.97 -13.45 3.29
N TYR A 43 -6.01 -12.74 3.73
CA TYR A 43 -6.58 -12.85 5.09
C TYR A 43 -5.57 -12.56 6.23
N ALA A 44 -4.64 -11.60 6.04
CA ALA A 44 -3.67 -11.18 7.07
C ALA A 44 -3.96 -9.78 7.66
N PRO A 45 -5.10 -9.57 8.34
CA PRO A 45 -5.48 -8.25 8.87
C PRO A 45 -4.55 -7.74 9.99
N ASN A 46 -3.78 -8.63 10.62
CA ASN A 46 -2.75 -8.28 11.60
C ASN A 46 -1.54 -7.55 10.99
N LEU A 47 -1.26 -7.79 9.70
CA LEU A 47 -0.19 -7.12 8.96
C LEU A 47 -0.64 -5.79 8.33
N ASN A 48 -1.95 -5.59 8.19
CA ASN A 48 -2.51 -4.37 7.64
C ASN A 48 -2.53 -3.24 8.69
N LEU A 49 -1.60 -2.29 8.54
CA LEU A 49 -1.46 -1.14 9.44
C LEU A 49 -2.72 -0.25 9.45
N THR A 50 -3.41 -0.12 8.32
CA THR A 50 -4.63 0.69 8.22
C THR A 50 -5.76 0.05 9.02
N GLU A 51 -5.92 -1.28 8.98
CA GLU A 51 -6.89 -1.99 9.81
C GLU A 51 -6.57 -1.85 11.31
N ARG A 52 -5.29 -1.92 11.69
CA ARG A 52 -4.87 -1.64 13.07
C ARG A 52 -5.20 -0.21 13.49
N PHE A 53 -4.96 0.76 12.62
CA PHE A 53 -5.28 2.16 12.87
C PHE A 53 -6.78 2.38 13.01
N ARG A 54 -7.58 1.78 12.13
CA ARG A 54 -9.05 1.83 12.19
C ARG A 54 -9.56 1.31 13.53
N ARG A 55 -9.13 0.12 13.96
CA ARG A 55 -9.51 -0.45 15.27
C ARG A 55 -9.10 0.45 16.44
N PHE A 56 -7.96 1.12 16.33
CA PHE A 56 -7.53 2.10 17.32
C PHE A 56 -8.43 3.34 17.33
N ALA A 57 -8.81 3.84 16.15
CA ALA A 57 -9.70 4.98 16.00
C ALA A 57 -11.14 4.70 16.44
N GLU A 58 -11.68 3.50 16.16
CA GLU A 58 -13.03 3.07 16.55
C GLU A 58 -13.15 2.76 18.06
N LYS A 59 -12.03 2.49 18.75
CA LYS A 59 -11.99 2.34 20.21
C LYS A 59 -11.97 3.67 20.98
N LYS A 60 -11.89 4.78 20.26
CA LYS A 60 -11.94 6.14 20.81
C LYS A 60 -13.37 6.67 20.77
#